data_AF-A0A7S2I1C9-F1
#
_entry.id   AF-A0A7S2I1C9-F1
#
_cell.length_a   1.000
_cell.length_b   1.000
_cell.length_c   1.000
_cell.angle_alpha   90.00
_cell.angle_beta   90.00
_cell.angle_gamma   90.00
#
_symmetry.space_group_name_H-M   'P 1'
#
loop_
_entity.id
_entity.type
_entity.pdbx_description
1 polymer ?
#
loop_
_entity_poly.entity_id
_entity_poly.type
_entity_poly.pdbx_seq_one_letter_code
_entity_poly.pdbx_strand_id
1 'polypeptide(L)'
;MAHMKPQDDTIYNPKYLESLSSSDLNTSPSDSRLKYVQSIISSIDNLVSRGFCIELFNYISDVTSNNPKRGFGTSRTALWGVQRPPILDDMRTAIRCNSTISFSDLVPIFLPFYVTNAREQVELSIDPENEELLKALQKLGVDDAVKFIVEDASDFEDKIRSNASNYYNVVEVKDQFQQFPLVGQFMSLYFPLGHIKSTMSNDDEFVSFFEKSEKWLKLWQGAE
;
A
#
# COMPACT_ATOMS: atom_id res chain seq x y z
N MET A 1 26.68 6.34 -35.02
CA MET A 1 25.40 6.17 -34.31
C MET A 1 25.69 5.49 -32.98
N ALA A 2 25.57 6.21 -31.87
CA ALA A 2 25.75 5.61 -30.55
C ALA A 2 24.53 4.73 -30.26
N HIS A 3 24.75 3.43 -30.08
CA HIS A 3 23.73 2.53 -29.56
C HIS A 3 23.45 2.92 -28.12
N MET A 4 22.31 3.58 -27.89
CA MET A 4 21.78 3.79 -26.55
C MET A 4 21.37 2.42 -26.02
N LYS A 5 22.15 1.87 -25.09
CA LYS A 5 21.75 0.67 -24.35
C LYS A 5 20.49 1.01 -23.55
N PRO A 6 19.48 0.14 -23.47
CA PRO A 6 18.44 0.27 -22.46
C PRO A 6 19.13 0.36 -21.09
N GLN A 7 18.87 1.43 -20.34
CA GLN A 7 19.14 1.41 -18.92
C GLN A 7 18.03 0.59 -18.30
N ASP A 8 18.37 -0.62 -17.84
CA ASP A 8 17.50 -1.47 -17.04
C ASP A 8 17.38 -0.90 -15.62
N ASP A 9 16.90 0.34 -15.50
CA ASP A 9 16.77 1.00 -14.21
C ASP A 9 15.59 0.37 -13.45
N THR A 10 15.89 -0.34 -12.36
CA THR A 10 14.90 -0.95 -11.45
C THR A 10 14.33 0.04 -10.43
N ILE A 11 14.67 1.32 -10.57
CA ILE A 11 14.28 2.41 -9.68
C ILE A 11 13.85 3.62 -10.51
N TYR A 12 12.91 4.40 -9.99
CA TYR A 12 12.52 5.66 -10.59
C TYR A 12 13.64 6.70 -10.47
N ASN A 13 13.76 7.54 -11.49
CA ASN A 13 14.59 8.72 -11.46
C ASN A 13 13.97 9.78 -10.50
N PRO A 14 14.71 10.30 -9.51
CA PRO A 14 14.16 11.30 -8.58
C PRO A 14 13.61 12.56 -9.25
N LYS A 15 14.21 13.02 -10.35
CA LYS A 15 13.72 14.20 -11.11
C LYS A 15 12.38 13.93 -11.78
N TYR A 16 12.16 12.70 -12.24
CA TYR A 16 10.87 12.29 -12.79
C TYR A 16 9.80 12.33 -11.70
N LEU A 17 10.06 11.72 -10.54
CA LEU A 17 9.13 11.76 -9.41
C LEU A 17 8.87 13.19 -8.93
N GLU A 18 9.90 14.02 -8.81
CA GLU A 18 9.73 15.44 -8.46
C GLU A 18 8.82 16.17 -9.47
N SER A 19 8.95 15.90 -10.77
CA SER A 19 8.07 16.48 -11.79
C SER A 19 6.61 16.06 -11.64
N LEU A 20 6.34 14.88 -11.07
CA LEU A 20 5.00 14.39 -10.78
C LEU A 20 4.40 14.99 -9.50
N SER A 21 5.20 15.58 -8.62
CA SER A 21 4.75 16.09 -7.31
C SER A 21 3.63 17.15 -7.39
N SER A 22 3.44 17.74 -8.57
CA SER A 22 2.40 18.74 -8.87
C SER A 22 1.32 18.22 -9.83
N SER A 23 1.38 16.94 -10.22
CA SER A 23 0.40 16.33 -11.09
C SER A 23 -0.88 15.97 -10.33
N ASP A 24 -2.01 16.06 -11.01
CA ASP A 24 -3.28 15.56 -10.50
C ASP A 24 -3.29 14.01 -10.51
N LEU A 25 -4.05 13.41 -9.61
CA LEU A 25 -4.26 11.96 -9.61
C LEU A 25 -5.08 11.53 -10.84
N ASN A 26 -4.69 10.45 -11.52
CA ASN A 26 -5.31 9.98 -12.77
C ASN A 26 -6.67 9.30 -12.54
N THR A 27 -7.68 10.08 -12.12
CA THR A 27 -8.96 9.56 -11.64
C THR A 27 -10.09 10.57 -11.87
N SER A 28 -11.35 10.11 -11.89
CA SER A 28 -12.50 10.96 -12.20
C SER A 28 -12.75 12.03 -11.10
N PRO A 29 -12.89 13.33 -11.44
CA PRO A 29 -13.10 14.42 -10.46
C PRO A 29 -14.33 14.27 -9.54
N SER A 30 -15.29 13.41 -9.91
CA SER A 30 -16.51 13.14 -9.14
C SER A 30 -16.30 12.19 -7.95
N ASP A 31 -15.09 11.68 -7.78
CA ASP A 31 -14.79 10.63 -6.81
C ASP A 31 -14.37 11.24 -5.46
N SER A 32 -15.25 11.13 -4.45
CA SER A 32 -15.01 11.61 -3.09
C SER A 32 -13.77 10.97 -2.44
N ARG A 33 -13.37 9.76 -2.88
CA ARG A 33 -12.15 9.07 -2.44
C ARG A 33 -10.90 9.89 -2.76
N LEU A 34 -10.92 10.66 -3.84
CA LEU A 34 -9.77 11.46 -4.27
C LEU A 34 -9.48 12.61 -3.35
N LYS A 35 -10.48 13.22 -2.73
CA LYS A 35 -10.24 14.31 -1.76
C LYS A 35 -9.44 13.80 -0.57
N TYR A 36 -9.72 12.57 -0.15
CA TYR A 36 -9.04 11.92 0.95
C TYR A 36 -7.58 11.58 0.62
N VAL A 37 -7.36 10.91 -0.52
CA VAL A 37 -6.02 10.55 -1.00
C VAL A 37 -5.21 11.80 -1.34
N GLN A 38 -5.83 12.82 -1.93
CA GLN A 38 -5.16 14.08 -2.23
C GLN A 38 -4.72 14.79 -0.96
N SER A 39 -5.52 14.75 0.12
CA SER A 39 -5.18 15.36 1.40
C SER A 39 -3.92 14.75 2.01
N ILE A 40 -3.79 13.41 1.99
CA ILE A 40 -2.61 12.74 2.52
C ILE A 40 -1.37 13.01 1.65
N ILE A 41 -1.49 12.89 0.33
CA ILE A 41 -0.38 13.12 -0.60
C ILE A 41 0.11 14.58 -0.57
N SER A 42 -0.82 15.54 -0.50
CA SER A 42 -0.47 16.97 -0.45
C SER A 42 0.21 17.38 0.85
N SER A 43 0.11 16.55 1.90
CA SER A 43 0.78 16.76 3.19
C SER A 43 2.22 16.20 3.23
N ILE A 44 2.68 15.56 2.16
CA ILE A 44 4.06 15.07 2.04
C ILE A 44 4.96 16.23 1.62
N ASP A 45 5.91 16.65 2.45
CA ASP A 45 6.80 17.78 2.15
C ASP A 45 7.89 17.42 1.12
N ASN A 46 8.40 16.19 1.16
CA ASN A 46 9.42 15.73 0.21
C ASN A 46 8.81 15.51 -1.18
N LEU A 47 9.17 16.34 -2.16
CA LEU A 47 8.59 16.31 -3.51
C LEU A 47 8.80 14.97 -4.23
N VAL A 48 9.94 14.32 -4.03
CA VAL A 48 10.25 13.02 -4.65
C VAL A 48 9.34 11.94 -4.07
N SER A 49 9.19 11.91 -2.74
CA SER A 49 8.30 10.97 -2.03
C SER A 49 6.83 11.23 -2.39
N ARG A 50 6.44 12.51 -2.56
CA ARG A 50 5.11 12.89 -3.03
C ARG A 50 4.84 12.35 -4.43
N GLY A 51 5.76 12.57 -5.37
CA GLY A 51 5.68 12.03 -6.71
C GLY A 51 5.61 10.50 -6.76
N PHE A 52 6.39 9.83 -5.89
CA PHE A 52 6.32 8.39 -5.74
C PHE A 52 4.95 7.92 -5.24
N CYS A 53 4.35 8.62 -4.27
CA CYS A 53 3.02 8.31 -3.77
C CYS A 53 1.93 8.51 -4.83
N ILE A 54 2.10 9.47 -5.75
CA ILE A 54 1.21 9.65 -6.90
C ILE A 54 1.30 8.45 -7.85
N GLU A 55 2.52 8.03 -8.22
CA GLU A 55 2.73 6.82 -9.03
C GLU A 55 2.17 5.57 -8.33
N LEU A 56 2.40 5.45 -7.03
CA LEU A 56 1.93 4.32 -6.24
C LEU A 56 0.40 4.26 -6.22
N PHE A 57 -0.27 5.41 -6.02
CA PHE A 57 -1.73 5.47 -6.09
C PHE A 57 -2.26 5.15 -7.49
N ASN A 58 -1.66 5.72 -8.54
CA ASN A 58 -2.04 5.42 -9.92
C ASN A 58 -1.92 3.92 -10.22
N TYR A 59 -0.83 3.29 -9.77
CA TYR A 59 -0.64 1.85 -9.89
C TYR A 59 -1.70 1.07 -9.10
N ILE A 60 -1.97 1.41 -7.84
CA ILE A 60 -3.01 0.77 -7.03
C ILE A 60 -4.37 0.87 -7.72
N SER A 61 -4.72 2.05 -8.22
CA SER A 61 -5.96 2.28 -8.95
C SER A 61 -6.06 1.39 -10.20
N ASP A 62 -4.99 1.31 -11.00
CA ASP A 62 -4.96 0.44 -12.18
C ASP A 62 -5.10 -1.05 -11.80
N VAL A 63 -4.27 -1.54 -10.88
CA VAL A 63 -4.25 -2.97 -10.54
C VAL A 63 -5.51 -3.43 -9.83
N THR A 64 -6.25 -2.53 -9.17
CA THR A 64 -7.51 -2.85 -8.49
C THR A 64 -8.77 -2.58 -9.33
N SER A 65 -8.67 -1.82 -10.42
CA SER A 65 -9.81 -1.50 -11.30
C SER A 65 -10.47 -2.74 -11.92
N ASN A 66 -9.68 -3.77 -12.18
CA ASN A 66 -10.11 -5.07 -12.67
C ASN A 66 -9.32 -6.17 -11.94
N ASN A 67 -9.70 -6.44 -10.70
CA ASN A 67 -9.03 -7.36 -9.80
C ASN A 67 -10.05 -8.27 -9.08
N PRO A 68 -9.93 -9.59 -9.19
CA PRO A 68 -8.91 -10.35 -9.91
C PRO A 68 -9.10 -10.34 -11.44
N LYS A 69 -8.01 -10.59 -12.18
CA LYS A 69 -8.02 -10.75 -13.64
C LYS A 69 -8.21 -12.23 -14.00
N ARG A 70 -8.96 -12.50 -15.07
CA ARG A 70 -8.99 -13.85 -15.69
C ARG A 70 -7.62 -14.18 -16.31
N GLY A 71 -7.18 -15.41 -16.13
CA GLY A 71 -5.98 -15.95 -16.76
C GLY A 71 -6.21 -16.32 -18.23
N PHE A 72 -5.12 -16.43 -19.00
CA PHE A 72 -5.16 -16.64 -20.45
C PHE A 72 -5.35 -18.10 -20.90
N GLY A 73 -5.46 -19.05 -19.97
CA GLY A 73 -5.58 -20.48 -20.28
C GLY A 73 -7.01 -20.89 -20.63
N THR A 74 -7.17 -21.86 -21.54
CA THR A 74 -8.48 -22.35 -21.98
C THR A 74 -8.90 -23.68 -21.33
N SER A 75 -7.94 -24.45 -20.81
CA SER A 75 -8.20 -25.77 -20.20
C SER A 75 -8.71 -25.68 -18.76
N ARG A 76 -8.44 -24.55 -18.09
CA ARG A 76 -8.83 -24.27 -16.70
C ARG A 76 -9.14 -22.79 -16.57
N THR A 77 -10.19 -22.47 -15.85
CA THR A 77 -10.43 -21.09 -15.43
C THR A 77 -9.46 -20.72 -14.32
N ALA A 78 -8.72 -19.63 -14.52
CA ALA A 78 -7.80 -19.09 -13.54
C ALA A 78 -8.14 -17.64 -13.26
N LEU A 79 -7.95 -17.23 -12.01
CA LEU A 79 -7.98 -15.85 -11.57
C LEU A 79 -6.62 -15.50 -10.94
N TRP A 80 -6.13 -14.30 -11.18
CA TRP A 80 -4.88 -13.81 -10.61
C TRP A 80 -4.96 -12.31 -10.34
N GLY A 81 -4.18 -11.83 -9.37
CA GLY A 81 -4.25 -10.43 -8.99
C GLY A 81 -3.57 -10.11 -7.68
N VAL A 82 -3.66 -8.84 -7.26
CA VAL A 82 -3.14 -8.39 -5.97
C VAL A 82 -4.13 -8.76 -4.87
N GLN A 83 -3.65 -9.39 -3.82
CA GLN A 83 -4.47 -9.78 -2.68
C GLN A 83 -4.13 -8.93 -1.46
N ARG A 84 -5.10 -8.82 -0.55
CA ARG A 84 -4.85 -8.39 0.83
C ARG A 84 -3.84 -9.35 1.50
N PRO A 85 -3.15 -8.93 2.56
CA PRO A 85 -2.53 -9.86 3.50
C PRO A 85 -3.50 -10.95 3.98
N PRO A 86 -3.02 -12.08 4.55
CA PRO A 86 -3.88 -13.12 5.12
C PRO A 86 -5.01 -12.52 5.99
N ILE A 87 -6.26 -12.87 5.67
CA ILE A 87 -7.43 -12.41 6.41
C ILE A 87 -7.67 -13.41 7.53
N LEU A 88 -6.91 -13.24 8.60
CA LEU A 88 -7.05 -13.97 9.86
C LEU A 88 -7.25 -12.93 10.96
N ASP A 89 -7.99 -13.28 11.99
CA ASP A 89 -8.23 -12.40 13.13
C ASP A 89 -6.89 -11.90 13.69
N ASP A 90 -6.80 -10.60 13.95
CA ASP A 90 -5.62 -9.90 14.45
C ASP A 90 -4.35 -9.94 13.60
N MET A 91 -4.38 -10.57 12.41
CA MET A 91 -3.22 -10.64 11.50
C MET A 91 -2.97 -9.30 10.81
N ARG A 92 -1.90 -8.62 11.20
CA ARG A 92 -1.59 -7.25 10.75
C ARG A 92 -0.18 -7.13 10.14
N THR A 93 0.03 -6.04 9.41
CA THR A 93 1.36 -5.50 9.11
C THR A 93 1.66 -4.41 10.13
N ALA A 94 2.67 -4.64 10.98
CA ALA A 94 3.16 -3.60 11.88
C ALA A 94 4.16 -2.70 11.13
N ILE A 95 3.95 -1.39 11.20
CA ILE A 95 4.87 -0.37 10.69
C ILE A 95 5.40 0.40 11.89
N ARG A 96 6.70 0.26 12.19
CA ARG A 96 7.39 0.95 13.27
C ARG A 96 8.05 2.22 12.75
N CYS A 97 7.73 3.34 13.39
CA CYS A 97 8.39 4.63 13.19
C CYS A 97 9.14 5.01 14.45
N ASN A 98 10.46 5.20 14.34
CA ASN A 98 11.27 5.71 15.44
C ASN A 98 11.10 7.25 15.59
N SER A 99 11.88 7.87 16.48
CA SER A 99 11.80 9.30 16.80
C SER A 99 12.21 10.25 15.66
N THR A 100 12.91 9.78 14.62
CA THR A 100 13.38 10.63 13.50
C THR A 100 12.54 10.52 12.24
N ILE A 101 11.68 9.50 12.13
CA ILE A 101 10.88 9.25 10.93
C ILE A 101 9.90 10.38 10.67
N SER A 102 9.99 11.00 9.49
CA SER A 102 9.05 12.02 9.08
C SER A 102 7.77 11.42 8.53
N PHE A 103 6.73 12.26 8.44
CA PHE A 103 5.51 11.88 7.73
C PHE A 103 5.78 11.47 6.28
N SER A 104 6.74 12.12 5.61
CA SER A 104 7.09 11.81 4.23
C SER A 104 7.71 10.42 4.05
N ASP A 105 8.37 9.89 5.08
CA ASP A 105 8.99 8.55 5.05
C ASP A 105 7.97 7.44 5.27
N LEU A 106 6.97 7.70 6.12
CA LEU A 106 5.91 6.74 6.43
C LEU A 106 4.95 6.52 5.26
N VAL A 107 4.50 7.61 4.62
CA VAL A 107 3.37 7.56 3.68
C VAL A 107 3.56 6.57 2.53
N PRO A 108 4.73 6.45 1.87
CA PRO A 108 4.91 5.44 0.82
C PRO A 108 4.52 4.02 1.25
N ILE A 109 4.83 3.64 2.49
CA ILE A 109 4.55 2.30 3.04
C ILE A 109 3.10 2.19 3.51
N PHE A 110 2.59 3.24 4.13
CA PHE A 110 1.24 3.26 4.73
C PHE A 110 0.12 3.43 3.69
N LEU A 111 0.36 4.23 2.64
CA LEU A 111 -0.63 4.61 1.63
C LEU A 111 -1.33 3.40 0.99
N PRO A 112 -0.64 2.32 0.57
CA PRO A 112 -1.28 1.13 0.02
C PRO A 112 -2.35 0.50 0.92
N PHE A 113 -2.12 0.46 2.23
CA PHE A 113 -3.11 -0.06 3.17
C PHE A 113 -4.27 0.91 3.30
N TYR A 114 -3.95 2.18 3.50
CA TYR A 114 -4.91 3.23 3.78
C TYR A 114 -5.95 3.45 2.67
N VAL A 115 -5.54 3.35 1.40
CA VAL A 115 -6.43 3.59 0.24
C VAL A 115 -7.15 2.34 -0.25
N THR A 116 -6.99 1.20 0.42
CA THR A 116 -7.56 -0.08 0.00
C THR A 116 -8.38 -0.74 1.10
N ASN A 117 -9.09 -1.82 0.77
CA ASN A 117 -9.77 -2.66 1.76
C ASN A 117 -8.81 -3.41 2.71
N ALA A 118 -7.49 -3.21 2.61
CA ALA A 118 -6.50 -3.75 3.55
C ALA A 118 -6.22 -2.82 4.76
N ARG A 119 -6.88 -1.67 4.84
CA ARG A 119 -6.65 -0.63 5.85
C ARG A 119 -6.69 -1.12 7.29
N GLU A 120 -7.59 -2.04 7.62
CA GLU A 120 -7.70 -2.61 8.97
C GLU A 120 -6.56 -3.58 9.32
N GLN A 121 -5.79 -4.01 8.33
CA GLN A 121 -4.66 -4.93 8.47
C GLN A 121 -3.33 -4.20 8.66
N VAL A 122 -3.34 -2.90 8.94
CA VAL A 122 -2.13 -2.15 9.28
C VAL A 122 -2.19 -1.66 10.73
N GLU A 123 -1.05 -1.74 11.40
CA GLU A 123 -0.83 -1.17 12.72
C GLU A 123 0.36 -0.22 12.65
N LEU A 124 0.16 1.03 13.06
CA LEU A 124 1.22 2.02 13.19
C LEU A 124 1.72 2.03 14.62
N SER A 125 3.01 1.75 14.81
CA SER A 125 3.71 1.86 16.09
C SER A 125 4.64 3.06 16.02
N ILE A 126 4.34 4.11 16.78
CA ILE A 126 5.06 5.37 16.73
C ILE A 126 5.79 5.59 18.05
N ASP A 127 7.06 5.98 17.95
CA ASP A 127 7.85 6.38 19.10
C ASP A 127 7.23 7.60 19.81
N PRO A 128 7.07 7.58 21.15
CA PRO A 128 6.53 8.71 21.90
C PRO A 128 7.34 10.00 21.74
N GLU A 129 8.63 9.92 21.42
CA GLU A 129 9.47 11.10 21.17
C GLU A 129 9.18 11.76 19.80
N ASN A 130 8.47 11.09 18.88
CA ASN A 130 8.14 11.63 17.56
C ASN A 130 6.87 12.48 17.57
N GLU A 131 6.88 13.60 18.31
CA GLU A 131 5.69 14.45 18.44
C GLU A 131 5.16 15.00 17.10
N GLU A 132 6.04 15.26 16.14
CA GLU A 132 5.66 15.81 14.84
C GLU A 132 4.83 14.82 14.03
N LEU A 133 5.27 13.55 13.95
CA LEU A 133 4.54 12.50 13.27
C LEU A 133 3.20 12.20 13.96
N LEU A 134 3.17 12.18 15.30
CA LEU A 134 1.94 12.00 16.07
C LEU A 134 0.91 13.09 15.74
N LYS A 135 1.33 14.37 15.71
CA LYS A 135 0.46 15.51 15.35
C LYS A 135 -0.03 15.42 13.91
N ALA A 136 0.84 15.01 12.98
CA ALA A 136 0.48 14.83 11.56
C ALA A 136 -0.60 13.75 11.39
N LEU A 137 -0.44 12.60 12.05
CA LEU A 137 -1.39 11.48 11.99
C LEU A 137 -2.73 11.82 12.64
N GLN A 138 -2.74 12.55 13.76
CA GLN A 138 -3.98 13.06 14.36
C GLN A 138 -4.75 13.99 13.41
N LYS A 139 -4.04 14.89 12.72
CA LYS A 139 -4.65 15.85 11.79
C LYS A 139 -5.28 15.17 10.56
N LEU A 140 -4.72 14.05 10.11
CA LEU A 140 -5.26 13.29 8.98
C LEU A 140 -6.61 12.65 9.29
N GLY A 141 -7.01 12.60 10.57
CA GLY A 141 -8.23 11.92 10.98
C GLY A 141 -8.17 10.46 10.59
N VAL A 142 -7.00 9.83 10.81
CA VAL A 142 -6.86 8.38 10.69
C VAL A 142 -7.99 7.78 11.53
N ASP A 143 -8.97 7.20 10.84
CA ASP A 143 -10.20 6.69 11.40
C ASP A 143 -9.92 5.48 12.29
N ASP A 144 -10.92 5.09 13.10
CA ASP A 144 -10.86 3.94 14.00
C ASP A 144 -10.48 2.62 13.30
N ALA A 145 -10.53 2.59 11.96
CA ALA A 145 -10.13 1.46 11.15
C ALA A 145 -8.62 1.17 11.18
N VAL A 146 -7.77 2.19 11.34
CA VAL A 146 -6.30 1.99 11.42
C VAL A 146 -5.88 1.95 12.89
N LYS A 147 -5.23 0.86 13.29
CA LYS A 147 -4.73 0.76 14.65
C LYS A 147 -3.45 1.57 14.81
N PHE A 148 -3.46 2.43 15.82
CA PHE A 148 -2.38 3.35 16.11
C PHE A 148 -1.95 3.15 17.57
N ILE A 149 -0.66 2.91 17.78
CA ILE A 149 -0.06 2.65 19.09
C ILE A 149 1.13 3.59 19.28
N VAL A 150 1.19 4.22 20.46
CA VAL A 150 2.35 4.99 20.91
C VAL A 150 3.09 4.14 21.92
N GLU A 151 4.31 3.73 21.58
CA GLU A 151 5.14 2.82 22.39
C GLU A 151 6.62 3.05 22.04
N ASP A 152 7.52 2.78 22.98
CA ASP A 152 8.96 2.86 22.72
C ASP A 152 9.49 1.61 21.98
N ALA A 153 10.77 1.60 21.65
CA ALA A 153 11.39 0.49 20.93
C ALA A 153 11.38 -0.83 21.73
N SER A 154 11.57 -0.77 23.04
CA SER A 154 11.62 -1.95 23.90
C SER A 154 10.24 -2.60 23.99
N ASP A 155 9.21 -1.80 24.25
CA ASP A 155 7.82 -2.25 24.30
C ASP A 155 7.37 -2.87 22.98
N PHE A 156 7.74 -2.23 21.85
CA PHE A 156 7.46 -2.76 20.53
C PHE A 156 8.14 -4.11 20.29
N GLU A 157 9.43 -4.24 20.61
CA GLU A 157 10.18 -5.49 20.45
C GLU A 157 9.59 -6.62 21.29
N ASP A 158 9.25 -6.35 22.55
CA ASP A 158 8.66 -7.34 23.45
C ASP A 158 7.25 -7.75 22.99
N LYS A 159 6.46 -6.81 22.46
CA LYS A 159 5.15 -7.10 21.84
C LYS A 159 5.29 -7.99 20.61
N ILE A 160 6.20 -7.66 19.68
CA ILE A 160 6.43 -8.47 18.47
C ILE A 160 6.92 -9.87 18.85
N ARG A 161 7.83 -9.98 19.83
CA ARG A 161 8.33 -11.28 20.32
C ARG A 161 7.22 -12.13 20.95
N SER A 162 6.34 -11.50 21.73
CA SER A 162 5.27 -12.20 22.45
C SER A 162 4.10 -12.58 21.55
N ASN A 163 3.86 -11.82 20.47
CA ASN A 163 2.69 -11.97 19.59
C ASN A 163 3.08 -12.19 18.12
N ALA A 164 4.21 -12.84 17.85
CA ALA A 164 4.74 -13.00 16.49
C ALA A 164 3.74 -13.63 15.50
N SER A 165 2.85 -14.51 15.97
CA SER A 165 1.81 -15.15 15.16
C SER A 165 0.73 -14.20 14.65
N ASN A 166 0.63 -13.01 15.22
CA ASN A 166 -0.40 -12.01 14.88
C ASN A 166 0.10 -11.02 13.83
N TYR A 167 1.33 -11.18 13.34
CA TYR A 167 1.90 -10.26 12.35
C TYR A 167 2.27 -11.01 11.08
N TYR A 168 1.71 -10.56 9.97
CA TYR A 168 2.10 -11.01 8.63
C TYR A 168 3.46 -10.42 8.25
N ASN A 169 3.63 -9.13 8.55
CA ASN A 169 4.82 -8.35 8.29
C ASN A 169 5.14 -7.45 9.49
N VAL A 170 6.43 -7.25 9.74
CA VAL A 170 6.94 -6.23 10.68
C VAL A 170 7.95 -5.38 9.90
N VAL A 171 7.65 -4.09 9.79
CA VAL A 171 8.35 -3.16 8.91
C VAL A 171 8.86 -2.01 9.75
N GLU A 172 10.17 -1.80 9.76
CA GLU A 172 10.76 -0.59 10.33
C GLU A 172 10.93 0.44 9.21
N VAL A 173 10.33 1.61 9.39
CA VAL A 173 10.50 2.73 8.46
C VAL A 173 11.92 3.26 8.62
N LYS A 174 12.60 3.47 7.49
CA LYS A 174 13.95 4.05 7.47
C LYS A 174 13.87 5.42 6.84
N ASP A 175 14.63 6.36 7.40
CA ASP A 175 14.68 7.79 7.09
C ASP A 175 15.12 8.13 5.65
N GLN A 176 15.27 7.13 4.78
CA GLN A 176 15.95 7.27 3.49
C GLN A 176 15.41 6.27 2.46
N PHE A 177 14.32 6.63 1.79
CA PHE A 177 14.09 6.18 0.41
C PHE A 177 15.16 6.81 -0.51
N GLN A 178 16.43 6.43 -0.35
CA GLN A 178 17.50 6.81 -1.29
C GLN A 178 17.23 6.28 -2.70
N GLN A 179 16.41 5.22 -2.79
CA GLN A 179 16.02 4.56 -4.01
C GLN A 179 14.52 4.33 -3.98
N PHE A 180 13.85 4.74 -5.06
CA PHE A 180 12.41 4.55 -5.24
C PHE A 180 12.22 3.38 -6.21
N PRO A 181 12.00 2.14 -5.74
CA PRO A 181 11.79 0.99 -6.63
C PRO A 181 10.54 1.19 -7.49
N LEU A 182 10.42 0.42 -8.59
CA LEU A 182 9.18 0.42 -9.37
C LEU A 182 7.99 0.04 -8.48
N VAL A 183 6.87 0.75 -8.60
CA VAL A 183 5.70 0.63 -7.71
C VAL A 183 5.14 -0.81 -7.61
N GLY A 184 5.21 -1.59 -8.68
CA GLY A 184 4.83 -3.01 -8.65
C GLY A 184 5.75 -3.88 -7.80
N GLN A 185 7.06 -3.64 -7.86
CA GLN A 185 8.03 -4.31 -6.98
C GLN A 185 7.85 -3.87 -5.54
N PHE A 186 7.64 -2.57 -5.32
CA PHE A 186 7.37 -2.02 -4.01
C PHE A 186 6.12 -2.63 -3.36
N MET A 187 5.00 -2.67 -4.08
CA MET A 187 3.75 -3.27 -3.61
C MET A 187 3.91 -4.74 -3.21
N SER A 188 4.75 -5.48 -3.94
CA SER A 188 4.98 -6.91 -3.66
C SER A 188 5.66 -7.20 -2.32
N LEU A 189 6.25 -6.19 -1.67
CA LEU A 189 6.81 -6.31 -0.32
C LEU A 189 5.72 -6.40 0.76
N TYR A 190 4.54 -5.85 0.49
CA TYR A 190 3.46 -5.71 1.47
C TYR A 190 2.21 -6.50 1.12
N PHE A 191 1.97 -6.71 -0.17
CA PHE A 191 0.77 -7.36 -0.69
C PHE A 191 1.14 -8.58 -1.53
N PRO A 192 0.57 -9.76 -1.23
CA PRO A 192 0.82 -10.94 -2.03
C PRO A 192 0.15 -10.84 -3.41
N LEU A 193 0.86 -11.29 -4.44
CA LEU A 193 0.25 -11.65 -5.72
C LEU A 193 -0.32 -13.06 -5.61
N GLY A 194 -1.63 -13.17 -5.76
CA GLY A 194 -2.35 -14.44 -5.63
C GLY A 194 -2.85 -14.96 -6.96
N HIS A 195 -3.04 -16.28 -7.03
CA HIS A 195 -3.80 -16.90 -8.10
C HIS A 195 -4.61 -18.07 -7.56
N ILE A 196 -5.74 -18.34 -8.20
CA ILE A 196 -6.63 -19.46 -7.89
C ILE A 196 -7.17 -20.04 -9.19
N LYS A 197 -7.42 -21.35 -9.21
CA LYS A 197 -7.80 -22.08 -10.43
C LYS A 197 -8.96 -23.03 -10.15
N SER A 198 -9.92 -23.05 -11.05
CA SER A 198 -10.85 -24.18 -11.22
C SER A 198 -10.24 -25.22 -12.15
N THR A 199 -10.58 -26.48 -11.95
CA THR A 199 -10.23 -27.55 -12.90
C THR A 199 -11.13 -27.53 -14.13
N MET A 200 -12.24 -26.80 -14.11
CA MET A 200 -13.17 -26.66 -15.22
C MET A 200 -12.76 -25.47 -16.12
N SER A 201 -13.01 -25.60 -17.43
CA SER A 201 -12.87 -24.51 -18.39
C SER A 201 -14.11 -23.62 -18.38
N ASN A 202 -13.94 -22.30 -18.49
CA ASN A 202 -15.03 -21.31 -18.51
C ASN A 202 -16.01 -21.41 -17.33
N ASP A 203 -15.50 -21.80 -16.17
CA ASP A 203 -16.23 -21.84 -14.90
C ASP A 203 -16.64 -20.43 -14.42
N ASP A 204 -17.77 -19.93 -14.92
CA ASP A 204 -18.27 -18.59 -14.60
C ASP A 204 -18.83 -18.48 -13.17
N GLU A 205 -19.25 -19.60 -12.57
CA GLU A 205 -19.65 -19.66 -11.16
C GLU A 205 -18.45 -19.44 -10.26
N PHE A 206 -17.34 -20.17 -10.50
CA PHE A 206 -16.06 -19.94 -9.83
C PHE A 206 -15.61 -18.50 -9.94
N VAL A 207 -15.71 -17.90 -11.13
CA VAL A 207 -15.30 -16.52 -11.34
C VAL A 207 -16.19 -15.57 -10.53
N SER A 208 -17.50 -15.69 -10.67
CA SER A 208 -18.46 -14.83 -9.96
C SER A 208 -18.33 -14.93 -8.44
N PHE A 209 -18.00 -16.11 -7.91
CA PHE A 209 -17.75 -16.34 -6.49
C PHE A 209 -16.46 -15.65 -6.03
N PHE A 210 -15.34 -15.91 -6.71
CA PHE A 210 -14.04 -15.41 -6.26
C PHE A 210 -13.81 -13.93 -6.59
N GLU A 211 -14.41 -13.36 -7.63
CA GLU A 211 -14.33 -11.91 -7.91
C GLU A 211 -14.90 -11.07 -6.76
N LYS A 212 -15.92 -11.58 -6.08
CA LYS A 212 -16.54 -10.90 -4.93
C LYS A 212 -15.73 -11.03 -3.64
N SER A 213 -14.78 -11.97 -3.59
CA SER A 213 -14.01 -12.24 -2.38
C SER A 213 -13.33 -10.99 -1.84
N GLU A 214 -13.44 -10.78 -0.53
CA GLU A 214 -12.70 -9.74 0.17
C GLU A 214 -11.19 -9.97 0.16
N LYS A 215 -10.71 -11.15 -0.24
CA LYS A 215 -9.29 -11.44 -0.35
C LYS A 215 -8.58 -10.61 -1.42
N TRP A 216 -9.28 -10.21 -2.48
CA TRP A 216 -8.69 -9.36 -3.51
C TRP A 216 -8.59 -7.93 -3.03
N LEU A 217 -7.47 -7.28 -3.36
CA LEU A 217 -7.26 -5.89 -3.04
C LEU A 217 -8.23 -5.03 -3.87
N LYS A 218 -8.96 -4.14 -3.20
CA LYS A 218 -9.91 -3.22 -3.81
C LYS A 218 -9.60 -1.82 -3.29
N LEU A 219 -9.78 -0.78 -4.11
CA LEU A 219 -9.79 0.60 -3.59
C LEU A 219 -10.89 0.73 -2.53
N TRP A 220 -10.55 1.36 -1.42
CA TRP A 220 -11.50 1.65 -0.36
C TRP A 220 -12.57 2.62 -0.86
N GLN A 221 -13.84 2.35 -0.53
CA GLN A 221 -14.98 3.11 -1.06
C GLN A 221 -15.55 4.16 -0.11
N GLY A 222 -14.92 4.39 1.06
CA GLY A 222 -15.47 5.22 2.12
C GLY A 222 -16.21 4.39 3.17
N ALA A 223 -16.48 4.97 4.33
CA ALA A 223 -17.56 4.52 5.20
C ALA A 223 -18.86 5.09 4.64
N GLU A 224 -19.85 4.23 4.35
CA GLU A 224 -21.23 4.66 4.08
C GLU A 224 -21.85 5.30 5.33
#